data_AF-A0ABC8QW11-F1
#
_entry.id   AF-A0ABC8QW11-F1
#
_cell.length_a   1.000
_cell.length_b   1.000
_cell.length_c   1.000
_cell.angle_alpha   90.00
_cell.angle_beta   90.00
_cell.angle_gamma   90.00
#
_symmetry.space_group_name_H-M   'P 1'
#
loop_
_entity.id
_entity.type
_entity.pdbx_description
1 polymer ?
#
loop_
_entity_poly.entity_id
_entity_poly.type
_entity_poly.pdbx_seq_one_letter_code
_entity_poly.pdbx_strand_id
1 'polypeptide(L)'
;MLSVSVQSQVPGGNLVSLRSQNSMILMIANGLSKQLCLRMFPETSSVGHVIGVNNMIEPIDVRPDNSLEWEFLERDHRVYAFLARGLTSFVRKDCASEAIRASSTDNYPKESIQNTLEPSDRVEQRPSYWSSKGESEPTVPEMLLYKLTSNLCVITEIHVKPFQAYFQFGFPIYSAKAVRFRLGHPKCPVDLESYGRDESASAQEFTGGKFVWTYVSPEFPMAQENHLQKFTLPEPALCIGGILQIELSGRVQKQEMDGLYYICVSHVQVVGRPLLPAFDVEILDPSGKCTLKYYQDVDDCLHSTKSSEGETSSPSRFRFFTTSIRGWEQMIMNTLFGAGAVVVNDDDSDDEFPA
;
A
#
# COMPACT_ATOMS: atom_id res chain seq x y z
N MET A 1 22.10 37.58 -15.28
CA MET A 1 23.51 37.55 -15.74
C MET A 1 24.36 36.91 -14.67
N LEU A 2 24.78 35.67 -14.88
CA LEU A 2 26.04 35.11 -14.37
C LEU A 2 26.31 33.90 -15.25
N SER A 3 27.07 34.18 -16.31
CA SER A 3 27.52 33.23 -17.31
C SER A 3 28.79 32.57 -16.79
N VAL A 4 28.80 31.25 -16.67
CA VAL A 4 30.05 30.49 -16.56
C VAL A 4 30.13 29.59 -17.78
N SER A 5 30.83 30.10 -18.80
CA SER A 5 31.19 29.37 -20.00
C SER A 5 32.43 28.52 -19.71
N VAL A 6 32.28 27.19 -19.68
CA VAL A 6 33.41 26.27 -19.79
C VAL A 6 33.32 25.60 -21.16
N GLN A 7 34.11 26.10 -22.11
CA GLN A 7 34.36 25.41 -23.36
C GLN A 7 35.34 24.27 -23.11
N SER A 8 34.87 23.03 -23.26
CA SER A 8 35.72 21.84 -23.39
C SER A 8 35.33 21.14 -24.68
N GLN A 9 36.14 21.34 -25.72
CA GLN A 9 36.10 20.52 -26.94
C GLN A 9 36.64 19.12 -26.61
N VAL A 10 35.75 18.12 -26.60
CA VAL A 10 36.12 16.70 -26.73
C VAL A 10 35.21 16.10 -27.80
N PRO A 11 35.75 15.52 -28.88
CA PRO A 11 34.93 14.92 -29.92
C PRO A 11 34.44 13.54 -29.47
N GLY A 12 33.13 13.31 -29.58
CA GLY A 12 32.54 11.98 -29.67
C GLY A 12 32.48 11.17 -28.37
N GLY A 13 31.79 11.69 -27.34
CA GLY A 13 31.37 10.89 -26.19
C GLY A 13 30.78 11.76 -25.07
N ASN A 14 29.68 11.31 -24.45
CA ASN A 14 29.15 11.81 -23.17
C ASN A 14 28.26 13.07 -23.11
N LEU A 15 27.56 13.49 -24.18
CA LEU A 15 26.54 14.55 -24.02
C LEU A 15 25.32 14.10 -23.20
N VAL A 16 24.96 12.80 -23.26
CA VAL A 16 23.84 12.20 -22.50
C VAL A 16 24.19 12.02 -21.02
N SER A 17 25.46 11.73 -20.71
CA SER A 17 25.92 11.48 -19.33
C SER A 17 25.96 12.77 -18.50
N LEU A 18 26.38 13.90 -19.09
CA LEU A 18 26.45 15.20 -18.42
C LEU A 18 25.06 15.81 -18.19
N ARG A 19 24.13 15.66 -19.15
CA ARG A 19 22.73 16.06 -18.96
C ARG A 19 22.05 15.26 -17.85
N SER A 20 22.31 13.96 -17.78
CA SER A 20 21.78 13.06 -16.73
C SER A 20 22.37 13.35 -15.33
N GLN A 21 23.66 13.67 -15.22
CA GLN A 21 24.25 14.08 -13.95
C GLN A 21 23.69 15.41 -13.46
N ASN A 22 23.52 16.39 -14.35
CA ASN A 22 22.94 17.68 -13.99
C ASN A 22 21.45 17.57 -13.63
N SER A 23 20.68 16.70 -14.29
CA SER A 23 19.27 16.46 -13.92
C SER A 23 19.14 15.76 -12.58
N MET A 24 19.99 14.78 -12.28
CA MET A 24 20.02 14.09 -10.99
C MET A 24 20.35 15.04 -9.85
N ILE A 25 21.39 15.87 -10.02
CA ILE A 25 21.76 16.90 -9.03
C ILE A 25 20.61 17.88 -8.81
N LEU A 26 19.91 18.30 -9.88
CA LEU A 26 18.73 19.15 -9.78
C LEU A 26 17.58 18.47 -9.03
N MET A 27 17.32 17.19 -9.31
CA MET A 27 16.28 16.41 -8.63
C MET A 27 16.56 16.22 -7.14
N ILE A 28 17.81 15.97 -6.77
CA ILE A 28 18.28 15.84 -5.38
C ILE A 28 18.16 17.20 -4.67
N ALA A 29 18.75 18.25 -5.25
CA ALA A 29 18.77 19.59 -4.67
C ALA A 29 17.37 20.17 -4.45
N ASN A 30 16.42 19.87 -5.33
CA ASN A 30 15.04 20.35 -5.23
C ASN A 30 14.10 19.36 -4.53
N GLY A 31 14.59 18.19 -4.07
CA GLY A 31 13.78 17.19 -3.39
C GLY A 31 12.60 16.64 -4.20
N LEU A 32 12.71 16.58 -5.54
CA LEU A 32 11.59 16.28 -6.43
C LEU A 32 10.99 14.88 -6.20
N SER A 33 11.81 13.89 -5.84
CA SER A 33 11.32 12.54 -5.50
C SER A 33 10.41 12.56 -4.27
N LYS A 34 10.75 13.36 -3.25
CA LYS A 34 9.93 13.54 -2.05
C LYS A 34 8.62 14.22 -2.39
N GLN A 35 8.66 15.28 -3.19
CA GLN A 35 7.46 15.99 -3.64
C GLN A 35 6.52 15.08 -4.45
N LEU A 36 7.06 14.25 -5.34
CA LEU A 36 6.25 13.28 -6.08
C LEU A 36 5.63 12.23 -5.16
N CYS A 37 6.39 11.65 -4.23
CA CYS A 37 5.85 10.71 -3.25
C CYS A 37 4.69 11.30 -2.45
N LEU A 38 4.86 12.52 -1.93
CA LEU A 38 3.82 13.22 -1.17
C LEU A 38 2.60 13.56 -2.03
N ARG A 39 2.79 13.83 -3.33
CA ARG A 39 1.68 14.08 -4.26
C ARG A 39 0.92 12.80 -4.62
N MET A 40 1.62 11.69 -4.80
CA MET A 40 1.01 10.40 -5.15
C MET A 40 0.34 9.74 -3.95
N PHE A 41 0.85 9.98 -2.74
CA PHE A 41 0.34 9.39 -1.51
C PHE A 41 0.32 10.47 -0.42
N PRO A 42 -0.70 11.33 -0.42
CA PRO A 42 -0.83 12.40 0.56
C PRO A 42 -0.80 11.91 2.01
N GLU A 43 -1.19 10.66 2.25
CA GLU A 43 -1.14 9.98 3.55
C GLU A 43 0.30 9.89 4.10
N THR A 44 1.33 9.97 3.25
CA THR A 44 2.74 10.00 3.66
C THR A 44 3.18 11.35 4.25
N SER A 45 2.33 12.38 4.19
CA SER A 45 2.61 13.68 4.85
C SER A 45 2.74 13.57 6.37
N SER A 46 2.21 12.51 6.98
CA SER A 46 2.36 12.18 8.41
C SER A 46 3.72 11.56 8.78
N VAL A 47 4.53 11.18 7.78
CA VAL A 47 5.88 10.65 8.00
C VAL A 47 6.79 11.80 8.45
N GLY A 48 7.05 11.86 9.76
CA GLY A 48 7.85 12.92 10.37
C GLY A 48 9.35 12.77 10.09
N HIS A 49 9.85 11.53 10.07
CA HIS A 49 11.28 11.23 9.87
C HIS A 49 11.48 9.91 9.10
N VAL A 50 12.49 9.88 8.24
CA VAL A 50 12.93 8.69 7.50
C VAL A 50 14.21 8.16 8.14
N ILE A 51 14.18 6.95 8.73
CA ILE A 51 15.34 6.31 9.36
C ILE A 51 15.83 5.16 8.47
N GLY A 52 17.11 5.18 8.11
CA GLY A 52 17.77 4.05 7.45
C GLY A 52 18.26 3.10 8.53
N VAL A 53 17.88 1.84 8.46
CA VAL A 53 18.12 0.92 9.59
C VAL A 53 19.47 0.19 9.48
N ASN A 54 20.21 0.31 8.36
CA ASN A 54 21.56 -0.26 8.27
C ASN A 54 22.67 0.81 8.36
N ASN A 55 23.42 0.70 9.46
CA ASN A 55 24.65 1.38 9.90
C ASN A 55 24.57 2.89 10.21
N MET A 56 24.19 3.19 11.47
CA MET A 56 24.62 4.34 12.30
C MET A 56 24.54 5.72 11.63
N ILE A 57 23.64 6.61 12.03
CA ILE A 57 23.81 7.52 13.18
C ILE A 57 22.44 8.17 13.50
N GLU A 58 22.14 8.30 14.80
CA GLU A 58 21.01 9.04 15.38
C GLU A 58 20.91 10.49 14.85
N PRO A 59 19.73 11.15 14.91
CA PRO A 59 19.66 12.58 14.67
C PRO A 59 20.28 13.30 15.87
N ILE A 60 21.60 13.51 15.86
CA ILE A 60 22.22 14.48 16.76
C ILE A 60 21.97 15.86 16.16
N ASP A 61 21.35 16.71 16.97
CA ASP A 61 20.98 18.11 16.73
C ASP A 61 22.25 18.99 16.54
N VAL A 62 23.02 18.74 15.48
CA VAL A 62 24.24 19.48 15.13
C VAL A 62 24.02 20.21 13.81
N ARG A 63 24.12 21.54 13.92
CA ARG A 63 24.11 22.52 12.83
C ARG A 63 24.91 22.03 11.61
N PRO A 64 24.36 22.04 10.37
CA PRO A 64 25.01 21.38 9.24
C PRO A 64 26.25 22.14 8.76
N ASP A 65 27.30 21.40 8.46
CA ASP A 65 28.37 21.78 7.54
C ASP A 65 27.92 21.38 6.11
N ASN A 66 28.29 22.15 5.08
CA ASN A 66 27.71 22.03 3.73
C ASN A 66 27.83 20.63 3.08
N SER A 67 28.79 19.80 3.52
CA SER A 67 28.96 18.43 3.02
C SER A 67 27.93 17.44 3.56
N LEU A 68 27.54 17.59 4.83
CA LEU A 68 26.56 16.70 5.48
C LEU A 68 25.15 16.93 4.90
N GLU A 69 24.82 18.19 4.60
CA GLU A 69 23.53 18.56 4.00
C GLU A 69 23.31 17.88 2.63
N TRP A 70 24.35 17.80 1.80
CA TRP A 70 24.27 17.11 0.51
C TRP A 70 24.07 15.59 0.66
N GLU A 71 24.75 14.96 1.60
CA GLU A 71 24.57 13.53 1.90
C GLU A 71 23.15 13.22 2.38
N PHE A 72 22.54 14.11 3.17
CA PHE A 72 21.14 13.99 3.57
C PHE A 72 20.19 14.10 2.37
N LEU A 73 20.39 15.07 1.48
CA LEU A 73 19.56 15.24 0.29
C LEU A 73 19.68 14.04 -0.65
N GLU A 74 20.88 13.51 -0.85
CA GLU A 74 21.10 12.33 -1.70
C GLU A 74 20.43 11.09 -1.10
N ARG A 75 20.54 10.90 0.22
CA ARG A 75 19.88 9.81 0.94
C ARG A 75 18.36 9.90 0.83
N ASP A 76 17.78 11.07 1.09
CA ASP A 76 16.34 11.30 0.97
C ASP A 76 15.87 11.04 -0.45
N HIS A 77 16.56 11.59 -1.45
CA HIS A 77 16.23 11.34 -2.85
C HIS A 77 16.20 9.85 -3.17
N ARG A 78 17.19 9.07 -2.74
CA ARG A 78 17.24 7.62 -2.95
C ARG A 78 16.07 6.90 -2.28
N VAL A 79 15.77 7.24 -1.02
CA VAL A 79 14.66 6.63 -0.28
C VAL A 79 13.33 6.93 -0.96
N TYR A 80 13.03 8.20 -1.24
CA TYR A 80 11.77 8.58 -1.88
C TYR A 80 11.66 8.06 -3.32
N ALA A 81 12.75 8.05 -4.10
CA ALA A 81 12.73 7.45 -5.44
C ALA A 81 12.43 5.95 -5.38
N PHE A 82 13.04 5.23 -4.44
CA PHE A 82 12.79 3.79 -4.27
C PHE A 82 11.39 3.51 -3.71
N LEU A 83 10.90 4.37 -2.81
CA LEU A 83 9.54 4.31 -2.30
C LEU A 83 8.53 4.54 -3.44
N ALA A 84 8.68 5.60 -4.24
CA ALA A 84 7.84 5.85 -5.40
C ALA A 84 7.78 4.64 -6.34
N ARG A 85 8.93 4.00 -6.60
CA ARG A 85 9.01 2.75 -7.38
C ARG A 85 8.31 1.57 -6.70
N GLY A 86 8.45 1.44 -5.37
CA GLY A 86 7.74 0.46 -4.56
C GLY A 86 6.22 0.62 -4.64
N LEU A 87 5.76 1.85 -4.74
CA LEU A 87 4.34 2.19 -4.76
C LEU A 87 3.69 2.01 -6.15
N THR A 88 4.51 1.94 -7.21
CA THR A 88 4.05 1.96 -8.62
C THR A 88 4.28 0.66 -9.38
N SER A 89 5.04 -0.30 -8.84
CA SER A 89 5.18 -1.63 -9.47
C SER A 89 4.04 -2.59 -9.10
N PHE A 90 3.60 -3.34 -10.10
CA PHE A 90 2.30 -4.04 -10.15
C PHE A 90 2.34 -5.52 -9.73
N VAL A 91 3.33 -5.95 -8.95
CA VAL A 91 3.32 -7.33 -8.42
C VAL A 91 2.28 -7.41 -7.29
N ARG A 92 1.06 -7.80 -7.66
CA ARG A 92 -0.06 -7.97 -6.73
C ARG A 92 0.08 -9.29 -5.97
N LYS A 93 -0.09 -9.22 -4.66
CA LYS A 93 -0.09 -10.35 -3.71
C LYS A 93 -1.29 -10.23 -2.79
N ASP A 94 -1.66 -11.35 -2.17
CA ASP A 94 -2.55 -11.30 -1.01
C ASP A 94 -1.80 -10.68 0.17
N CYS A 95 -2.39 -9.64 0.72
CA CYS A 95 -1.85 -8.85 1.81
C CYS A 95 -2.54 -9.16 3.14
N ALA A 96 -3.60 -9.98 3.17
CA ALA A 96 -4.20 -10.41 4.43
C ALA A 96 -3.27 -11.41 5.13
N SER A 97 -2.97 -11.18 6.41
CA SER A 97 -2.10 -12.05 7.20
C SER A 97 -2.83 -12.73 8.35
N GLU A 98 -3.67 -11.99 9.06
CA GLU A 98 -4.33 -12.47 10.28
C GLU A 98 -5.73 -11.86 10.36
N ALA A 99 -6.72 -12.66 10.76
CA ALA A 99 -8.02 -12.18 11.13
C ALA A 99 -7.99 -11.87 12.63
N ILE A 100 -8.20 -10.61 12.99
CA ILE A 100 -8.07 -10.18 14.40
C ILE A 100 -9.37 -10.48 15.13
N ARG A 101 -10.50 -9.97 14.62
CA ARG A 101 -11.82 -10.10 15.25
C ARG A 101 -12.96 -9.66 14.35
N ALA A 102 -14.16 -10.14 14.67
CA ALA A 102 -15.42 -9.62 14.13
C ALA A 102 -16.19 -8.82 15.20
N SER A 103 -17.14 -7.97 14.81
CA SER A 103 -18.03 -7.27 15.74
C SER A 103 -18.96 -8.20 16.49
N SER A 104 -19.39 -9.27 15.84
CA SER A 104 -20.10 -10.37 16.47
C SER A 104 -19.70 -11.70 15.84
N THR A 105 -19.94 -12.79 16.55
CA THR A 105 -19.84 -14.15 16.01
C THR A 105 -20.95 -14.97 16.64
N ASP A 106 -21.68 -15.74 15.85
CA ASP A 106 -22.76 -16.61 16.34
C ASP A 106 -22.20 -17.87 17.01
N ASN A 107 -21.90 -18.93 16.25
CA ASN A 107 -21.46 -20.21 16.81
C ASN A 107 -19.93 -20.29 16.94
N TYR A 108 -19.36 -19.43 17.79
CA TYR A 108 -17.91 -19.45 18.07
C TYR A 108 -17.46 -20.77 18.73
N PRO A 109 -16.31 -21.36 18.37
CA PRO A 109 -15.35 -20.91 17.35
C PRO A 109 -15.62 -21.46 15.94
N LYS A 110 -16.70 -22.24 15.74
CA LYS A 110 -16.97 -22.94 14.48
C LYS A 110 -17.17 -21.98 13.31
N GLU A 111 -17.84 -20.85 13.56
CA GLU A 111 -18.14 -19.80 12.60
C GLU A 111 -17.26 -18.56 12.80
N SER A 112 -16.02 -18.77 13.24
CA SER A 112 -15.08 -17.70 13.54
C SER A 112 -14.58 -16.96 12.29
N ILE A 113 -14.21 -15.69 12.46
CA ILE A 113 -13.55 -14.86 11.45
C ILE A 113 -12.30 -15.54 10.87
N GLN A 114 -11.61 -16.40 11.64
CA GLN A 114 -10.43 -17.12 11.17
C GLN A 114 -10.70 -17.95 9.90
N ASN A 115 -11.91 -18.48 9.75
CA ASN A 115 -12.28 -19.24 8.57
C ASN A 115 -12.25 -18.40 7.28
N THR A 116 -12.35 -17.07 7.37
CA THR A 116 -12.36 -16.18 6.19
C THR A 116 -10.99 -16.06 5.50
N LEU A 117 -9.91 -16.47 6.15
CA LEU A 117 -8.58 -16.53 5.54
C LEU A 117 -8.41 -17.77 4.64
N GLU A 118 -9.29 -18.77 4.77
CA GLU A 118 -9.28 -19.95 3.94
C GLU A 118 -10.02 -19.66 2.61
N PRO A 119 -9.40 -19.87 1.44
CA PRO A 119 -10.08 -19.68 0.15
C PRO A 119 -11.26 -20.62 -0.10
N SER A 120 -11.21 -21.84 0.46
CA SER A 120 -12.27 -22.83 0.34
C SER A 120 -13.38 -22.61 1.37
N ASP A 121 -14.64 -22.60 0.92
CA ASP A 121 -15.80 -22.61 1.83
C ASP A 121 -16.07 -23.99 2.47
N ARG A 122 -15.21 -24.98 2.18
CA ARG A 122 -15.21 -26.34 2.72
C ARG A 122 -13.80 -26.78 3.09
N VAL A 123 -13.59 -27.09 4.36
CA VAL A 123 -12.34 -27.66 4.89
C VAL A 123 -12.70 -28.97 5.57
N GLU A 124 -12.01 -30.07 5.27
CA GLU A 124 -12.24 -31.36 5.97
C GLU A 124 -13.73 -31.79 6.03
N GLN A 125 -14.49 -31.51 4.95
CA GLN A 125 -15.95 -31.75 4.87
C GLN A 125 -16.84 -30.90 5.80
N ARG A 126 -16.28 -29.94 6.55
CA ARG A 126 -17.04 -28.93 7.30
C ARG A 126 -17.16 -27.62 6.51
N PRO A 127 -18.26 -26.88 6.67
CA PRO A 127 -18.35 -25.53 6.13
C PRO A 127 -17.31 -24.62 6.82
N SER A 128 -16.66 -23.77 6.03
CA SER A 128 -15.66 -22.79 6.47
C SER A 128 -16.15 -21.40 6.13
N TYR A 129 -16.63 -20.68 7.14
CA TYR A 129 -17.15 -19.33 7.02
C TYR A 129 -17.17 -18.64 8.38
N TRP A 130 -17.28 -17.32 8.35
CA TRP A 130 -17.69 -16.51 9.49
C TRP A 130 -19.19 -16.22 9.43
N SER A 131 -19.85 -16.20 10.59
CA SER A 131 -21.25 -15.83 10.75
C SER A 131 -21.40 -14.77 11.84
N SER A 132 -22.11 -13.69 11.54
CA SER A 132 -22.56 -12.72 12.53
C SER A 132 -23.58 -13.32 13.49
N LYS A 133 -23.78 -12.73 14.67
CA LYS A 133 -25.01 -12.97 15.45
C LYS A 133 -26.25 -12.51 14.68
N GLY A 134 -27.38 -13.16 14.98
CA GLY A 134 -28.67 -12.78 14.43
C GLY A 134 -29.11 -11.41 14.91
N GLU A 135 -29.67 -10.61 14.00
CA GLU A 135 -30.16 -9.27 14.30
C GLU A 135 -31.55 -9.04 13.71
N SER A 136 -32.40 -8.36 14.46
CA SER A 136 -33.75 -7.97 14.05
C SER A 136 -33.76 -6.84 13.02
N GLU A 137 -32.89 -5.84 13.22
CA GLU A 137 -32.80 -4.65 12.38
C GLU A 137 -31.78 -4.85 11.24
N PRO A 138 -32.22 -4.87 9.96
CA PRO A 138 -31.33 -5.17 8.84
C PRO A 138 -30.30 -4.07 8.55
N THR A 139 -30.44 -2.89 9.15
CA THR A 139 -29.53 -1.75 8.97
C THR A 139 -28.29 -1.82 9.86
N VAL A 140 -28.28 -2.68 10.88
CA VAL A 140 -27.16 -2.82 11.80
C VAL A 140 -25.98 -3.49 11.08
N PRO A 141 -24.83 -2.80 10.95
CA PRO A 141 -23.69 -3.31 10.22
C PRO A 141 -22.89 -4.33 11.03
N GLU A 142 -22.04 -5.07 10.33
CA GLU A 142 -20.99 -5.91 10.93
C GLU A 142 -19.62 -5.46 10.46
N MET A 143 -18.62 -5.68 11.29
CA MET A 143 -17.24 -5.23 11.11
C MET A 143 -16.30 -6.43 11.21
N LEU A 144 -15.43 -6.60 10.23
CA LEU A 144 -14.36 -7.59 10.24
C LEU A 144 -13.01 -6.87 10.25
N LEU A 145 -12.14 -7.22 11.19
CA LEU A 145 -10.84 -6.58 11.37
C LEU A 145 -9.70 -7.55 11.04
N TYR A 146 -8.77 -7.11 10.21
CA TYR A 146 -7.64 -7.89 9.71
C TYR A 146 -6.32 -7.15 9.91
N LYS A 147 -5.26 -7.93 10.11
CA LYS A 147 -3.87 -7.50 10.02
C LYS A 147 -3.33 -7.81 8.64
N LEU A 148 -2.62 -6.86 8.06
CA LEU A 148 -1.91 -7.03 6.80
C LEU A 148 -0.54 -7.66 7.01
N THR A 149 0.04 -8.22 5.95
CA THR A 149 1.37 -8.86 5.94
C THR A 149 2.53 -7.89 6.21
N SER A 150 2.28 -6.59 6.10
CA SER A 150 3.23 -5.51 6.36
C SER A 150 2.49 -4.32 6.96
N ASN A 151 3.17 -3.54 7.80
CA ASN A 151 2.62 -2.28 8.30
C ASN A 151 2.52 -1.24 7.18
N LEU A 152 3.27 -1.42 6.08
CA LEU A 152 3.22 -0.57 4.92
C LEU A 152 2.84 -1.38 3.67
N CYS A 153 1.64 -1.14 3.15
CA CYS A 153 1.07 -1.85 2.00
C CYS A 153 0.35 -0.88 1.06
N VAL A 154 0.48 -1.06 -0.25
CA VAL A 154 -0.41 -0.44 -1.23
C VAL A 154 -1.54 -1.39 -1.57
N ILE A 155 -2.78 -1.02 -1.31
CA ILE A 155 -3.96 -1.85 -1.56
C ILE A 155 -4.68 -1.33 -2.80
N THR A 156 -5.03 -2.22 -3.72
CA THR A 156 -5.73 -1.86 -4.96
C THR A 156 -7.13 -2.46 -5.03
N GLU A 157 -7.29 -3.69 -4.53
CA GLU A 157 -8.58 -4.39 -4.57
C GLU A 157 -8.78 -5.13 -3.24
N ILE A 158 -10.00 -5.16 -2.73
CA ILE A 158 -10.39 -6.05 -1.65
C ILE A 158 -11.47 -6.97 -2.20
N HIS A 159 -11.34 -8.27 -1.94
CA HIS A 159 -12.28 -9.27 -2.41
C HIS A 159 -13.01 -9.89 -1.24
N VAL A 160 -14.32 -10.07 -1.36
CA VAL A 160 -15.17 -10.68 -0.33
C VAL A 160 -16.11 -11.68 -0.99
N LYS A 161 -16.19 -12.89 -0.44
CA LYS A 161 -17.11 -13.93 -0.88
C LYS A 161 -18.20 -14.17 0.18
N PRO A 162 -19.46 -13.75 -0.06
CA PRO A 162 -20.58 -14.15 0.77
C PRO A 162 -20.69 -15.67 0.86
N PHE A 163 -21.15 -16.19 2.00
CA PHE A 163 -21.34 -17.62 2.18
C PHE A 163 -22.76 -18.05 1.80
N GLN A 164 -22.84 -19.15 1.05
CA GLN A 164 -24.09 -19.86 0.78
C GLN A 164 -24.23 -21.00 1.76
N ALA A 165 -25.29 -20.98 2.57
CA ALA A 165 -25.59 -22.06 3.51
C ALA A 165 -26.19 -23.25 2.76
N TYR A 166 -25.33 -24.00 2.07
CA TYR A 166 -25.71 -25.15 1.25
C TYR A 166 -26.34 -26.31 2.05
N PHE A 167 -26.29 -26.24 3.37
CA PHE A 167 -26.91 -27.19 4.30
C PHE A 167 -28.32 -26.75 4.75
N GLN A 168 -28.78 -25.55 4.36
CA GLN A 168 -30.13 -25.06 4.63
C GLN A 168 -31.01 -25.19 3.38
N PHE A 169 -32.32 -25.34 3.59
CA PHE A 169 -33.30 -25.41 2.51
C PHE A 169 -33.29 -24.12 1.68
N GLY A 170 -33.41 -24.24 0.36
CA GLY A 170 -33.34 -23.08 -0.55
C GLY A 170 -31.94 -22.51 -0.77
N PHE A 171 -30.92 -23.05 -0.11
CA PHE A 171 -29.50 -22.65 -0.22
C PHE A 171 -29.29 -21.12 -0.09
N PRO A 172 -29.77 -20.49 1.01
CA PRO A 172 -29.74 -19.05 1.18
C PRO A 172 -28.31 -18.50 1.20
N ILE A 173 -28.17 -17.29 0.65
CA ILE A 173 -26.91 -16.54 0.65
C ILE A 173 -27.05 -15.37 1.62
N TYR A 174 -26.22 -15.38 2.66
CA TYR A 174 -26.21 -14.38 3.72
C TYR A 174 -25.24 -13.25 3.40
N SER A 175 -25.54 -12.48 2.35
CA SER A 175 -24.72 -11.32 1.95
C SER A 175 -25.15 -10.03 2.66
N ALA A 176 -24.31 -9.01 2.52
CA ALA A 176 -24.67 -7.62 2.77
C ALA A 176 -25.19 -6.95 1.48
N LYS A 177 -25.80 -5.77 1.59
CA LYS A 177 -26.17 -4.91 0.46
C LYS A 177 -25.00 -4.06 -0.01
N ALA A 178 -24.15 -3.63 0.92
CA ALA A 178 -22.98 -2.83 0.62
C ALA A 178 -21.80 -3.14 1.55
N VAL A 179 -20.60 -2.86 1.07
CA VAL A 179 -19.34 -3.00 1.80
C VAL A 179 -18.53 -1.71 1.73
N ARG A 180 -17.85 -1.37 2.84
CA ARG A 180 -16.89 -0.26 2.92
C ARG A 180 -15.59 -0.77 3.55
N PHE A 181 -14.46 -0.24 3.09
CA PHE A 181 -13.14 -0.59 3.57
C PHE A 181 -12.49 0.59 4.26
N ARG A 182 -11.80 0.33 5.38
CA ARG A 182 -10.98 1.33 6.08
C ARG A 182 -9.59 0.79 6.29
N LEU A 183 -8.59 1.60 6.00
CA LEU A 183 -7.17 1.27 6.21
C LEU A 183 -6.57 2.24 7.21
N GLY A 184 -5.67 1.74 8.03
CA GLY A 184 -5.00 2.58 9.02
C GLY A 184 -4.28 1.75 10.08
N HIS A 185 -4.37 2.22 11.32
CA HIS A 185 -3.52 1.73 12.39
C HIS A 185 -4.15 1.81 13.79
N PRO A 186 -3.67 1.02 14.77
CA PRO A 186 -4.04 1.21 16.16
C PRO A 186 -3.49 2.54 16.71
N LYS A 187 -4.19 3.12 17.70
CA LYS A 187 -3.71 4.31 18.43
C LYS A 187 -2.54 3.98 19.34
N CYS A 188 -2.58 2.83 20.01
CA CYS A 188 -1.48 2.34 20.85
C CYS A 188 -1.07 0.92 20.41
N PRO A 189 0.23 0.61 20.27
CA PRO A 189 0.71 -0.73 19.91
C PRO A 189 0.26 -1.83 20.89
N VAL A 190 0.18 -1.49 22.18
CA VAL A 190 -0.24 -2.41 23.26
C VAL A 190 -1.71 -2.84 23.10
N ASP A 191 -2.53 -2.02 22.44
CA ASP A 191 -3.94 -2.36 22.22
C ASP A 191 -4.04 -3.65 21.39
N LEU A 192 -3.12 -3.88 20.43
CA LEU A 192 -3.18 -5.04 19.56
C LEU A 192 -2.98 -6.38 20.30
N GLU A 193 -2.07 -6.40 21.29
CA GLU A 193 -1.79 -7.61 22.09
C GLU A 193 -2.87 -7.90 23.14
N SER A 194 -3.59 -6.88 23.59
CA SER A 194 -4.70 -7.03 24.55
C SER A 194 -5.95 -7.71 23.96
N TYR A 195 -6.09 -7.76 22.63
CA TYR A 195 -7.28 -8.33 21.97
C TYR A 195 -7.37 -9.86 22.05
N GLY A 196 -6.28 -10.57 22.39
CA GLY A 196 -6.31 -12.03 22.50
C GLY A 196 -7.08 -12.57 23.71
N ARG A 197 -7.70 -11.72 24.54
CA ARG A 197 -8.26 -12.15 25.84
C ARG A 197 -9.71 -11.73 26.13
N ASP A 198 -10.31 -10.75 25.45
CA ASP A 198 -11.68 -10.30 25.76
C ASP A 198 -12.57 -10.17 24.51
N GLU A 199 -13.51 -11.11 24.37
CA GLU A 199 -14.44 -11.25 23.23
C GLU A 199 -15.74 -10.41 23.39
N SER A 200 -15.88 -9.67 24.49
CA SER A 200 -17.12 -8.96 24.88
C SER A 200 -17.14 -7.47 24.53
N ALA A 201 -16.55 -7.11 23.40
CA ALA A 201 -16.40 -5.71 23.03
C ALA A 201 -17.53 -5.21 22.12
N SER A 202 -18.21 -4.15 22.56
CA SER A 202 -19.36 -3.53 21.91
C SER A 202 -19.02 -2.92 20.54
N ALA A 203 -20.03 -2.71 19.69
CA ALA A 203 -19.88 -2.01 18.41
C ALA A 203 -19.24 -0.60 18.53
N GLN A 204 -19.22 -0.01 19.73
CA GLN A 204 -18.49 1.23 20.03
C GLN A 204 -16.97 1.10 19.89
N GLU A 205 -16.41 -0.10 20.09
CA GLU A 205 -14.96 -0.29 19.92
C GLU A 205 -14.51 -0.22 18.46
N PHE A 206 -15.36 -0.65 17.52
CA PHE A 206 -15.08 -0.62 16.09
C PHE A 206 -15.25 0.76 15.44
N THR A 207 -15.94 1.68 16.11
CA THR A 207 -16.46 2.93 15.50
C THR A 207 -15.66 4.20 15.82
N GLY A 208 -14.63 4.18 16.68
CA GLY A 208 -13.74 5.36 16.78
C GLY A 208 -12.75 5.45 17.94
N GLY A 209 -12.80 4.51 18.89
CA GLY A 209 -11.98 4.59 20.11
C GLY A 209 -10.51 4.25 19.90
N LYS A 210 -10.20 3.14 19.21
CA LYS A 210 -8.87 2.48 19.29
C LYS A 210 -8.04 2.55 18.01
N PHE A 211 -8.64 2.90 16.88
CA PHE A 211 -7.98 2.96 15.58
C PHE A 211 -8.00 4.37 15.00
N VAL A 212 -7.00 4.67 14.19
CA VAL A 212 -6.94 5.85 13.32
C VAL A 212 -7.03 5.36 11.89
N TRP A 213 -8.04 5.84 11.16
CA TRP A 213 -8.26 5.49 9.76
C TRP A 213 -7.66 6.57 8.88
N THR A 214 -6.63 6.23 8.10
CA THR A 214 -5.99 7.14 7.15
C THR A 214 -6.67 7.10 5.78
N TYR A 215 -7.39 6.03 5.49
CA TYR A 215 -8.17 5.87 4.28
C TYR A 215 -9.54 5.24 4.58
N VAL A 216 -10.57 5.75 3.92
CA VAL A 216 -11.93 5.23 3.94
C VAL A 216 -12.45 5.19 2.50
N SER A 217 -12.85 4.01 2.04
CA SER A 217 -13.39 3.85 0.68
C SER A 217 -14.82 4.40 0.55
N PRO A 218 -15.31 4.63 -0.68
CA PRO A 218 -16.76 4.70 -0.90
C PRO A 218 -17.44 3.38 -0.50
N GLU A 219 -18.76 3.39 -0.39
CA GLU A 219 -19.54 2.16 -0.29
C GLU A 219 -19.64 1.48 -1.66
N PHE A 220 -19.42 0.18 -1.69
CA PHE A 220 -19.59 -0.63 -2.89
C PHE A 220 -20.82 -1.53 -2.74
N PRO A 221 -21.66 -1.67 -3.77
CA PRO A 221 -22.77 -2.61 -3.75
C PRO A 221 -22.24 -4.05 -3.72
N MET A 222 -22.79 -4.88 -2.85
CA MET A 222 -22.49 -6.31 -2.77
C MET A 222 -23.65 -7.11 -3.37
N ALA A 223 -23.36 -7.99 -4.31
CA ALA A 223 -24.34 -8.89 -4.91
C ALA A 223 -24.67 -10.04 -3.95
N GLN A 224 -25.89 -10.57 -4.05
CA GLN A 224 -26.30 -11.76 -3.29
C GLN A 224 -25.90 -13.04 -4.05
N GLU A 225 -24.60 -13.21 -4.29
CA GLU A 225 -24.05 -14.32 -5.08
C GLU A 225 -22.88 -14.99 -4.36
N ASN A 226 -22.77 -16.32 -4.51
CA ASN A 226 -21.74 -17.15 -3.88
C ASN A 226 -20.47 -17.24 -4.73
N HIS A 227 -19.83 -16.10 -4.99
CA HIS A 227 -18.53 -16.05 -5.64
C HIS A 227 -17.67 -14.96 -5.03
N LEU A 228 -16.36 -15.03 -5.27
CA LEU A 228 -15.44 -14.00 -4.81
C LEU A 228 -15.71 -12.71 -5.59
N GLN A 229 -16.34 -11.74 -4.95
CA GLN A 229 -16.65 -10.43 -5.53
C GLN A 229 -15.44 -9.51 -5.36
N LYS A 230 -15.12 -8.75 -6.41
CA LYS A 230 -13.94 -7.89 -6.45
C LYS A 230 -14.34 -6.43 -6.29
N PHE A 231 -13.78 -5.77 -5.30
CA PHE A 231 -14.01 -4.36 -5.02
C PHE A 231 -12.72 -3.58 -5.28
N THR A 232 -12.63 -2.97 -6.46
CA THR A 232 -11.49 -2.12 -6.86
C THR A 232 -11.62 -0.75 -6.20
N LEU A 233 -10.56 -0.31 -5.52
CA LEU A 233 -10.51 1.03 -4.95
C LEU A 233 -10.38 2.07 -6.08
N PRO A 234 -10.99 3.27 -5.96
CA PRO A 234 -10.89 4.31 -6.98
C PRO A 234 -9.45 4.69 -7.34
N GLU A 235 -8.59 4.70 -6.33
CA GLU A 235 -7.14 4.90 -6.44
C GLU A 235 -6.43 3.90 -5.52
N PRO A 236 -5.20 3.46 -5.85
CA PRO A 236 -4.40 2.62 -4.95
C PRO A 236 -4.20 3.31 -3.59
N ALA A 237 -4.65 2.69 -2.52
CA ALA A 237 -4.61 3.26 -1.18
C ALA A 237 -3.38 2.78 -0.42
N LEU A 238 -2.62 3.71 0.17
CA LEU A 238 -1.50 3.37 1.06
C LEU A 238 -2.02 3.09 2.48
N CYS A 239 -1.90 1.85 2.91
CA CYS A 239 -2.13 1.46 4.30
C CYS A 239 -0.85 1.66 5.13
N ILE A 240 -0.94 2.54 6.14
CA ILE A 240 0.10 2.80 7.14
C ILE A 240 -0.37 2.20 8.47
N GLY A 241 0.41 1.28 9.03
CA GLY A 241 0.15 0.52 10.27
C GLY A 241 -0.58 -0.81 10.08
N GLY A 242 -0.82 -1.23 8.84
CA GLY A 242 -1.15 -2.62 8.54
C GLY A 242 -2.50 -3.12 9.03
N ILE A 243 -3.49 -2.24 9.26
CA ILE A 243 -4.84 -2.64 9.66
C ILE A 243 -5.84 -2.42 8.53
N LEU A 244 -6.68 -3.41 8.30
CA LEU A 244 -7.86 -3.33 7.44
C LEU A 244 -9.12 -3.61 8.27
N GLN A 245 -10.13 -2.76 8.12
CA GLN A 245 -11.48 -3.02 8.58
C GLN A 245 -12.44 -3.10 7.38
N ILE A 246 -13.29 -4.12 7.39
CA ILE A 246 -14.37 -4.31 6.42
C ILE A 246 -15.69 -4.08 7.14
N GLU A 247 -16.47 -3.11 6.67
CA GLU A 247 -17.82 -2.79 7.14
C GLU A 247 -18.84 -3.40 6.17
N LEU A 248 -19.71 -4.28 6.67
CA LEU A 248 -20.75 -4.98 5.93
C LEU A 248 -22.10 -4.41 6.36
N SER A 249 -22.81 -3.75 5.44
CA SER A 249 -24.03 -3.00 5.76
C SER A 249 -25.23 -3.48 4.95
N GLY A 250 -26.42 -3.40 5.59
CA GLY A 250 -27.67 -3.84 4.98
C GLY A 250 -27.75 -5.36 4.87
N ARG A 251 -28.23 -6.02 5.92
CA ARG A 251 -28.45 -7.46 5.92
C ARG A 251 -29.58 -7.82 4.94
N VAL A 252 -29.37 -8.87 4.14
CA VAL A 252 -30.31 -9.26 3.07
C VAL A 252 -31.18 -10.44 3.49
N GLN A 253 -30.58 -11.46 4.09
CA GLN A 253 -31.20 -12.76 4.28
C GLN A 253 -31.57 -13.01 5.74
N LYS A 254 -32.77 -13.55 5.95
CA LYS A 254 -33.22 -14.06 7.25
C LYS A 254 -32.98 -15.56 7.38
N GLN A 255 -32.62 -16.00 8.58
CA GLN A 255 -32.61 -17.40 8.93
C GLN A 255 -34.03 -17.87 9.28
N GLU A 256 -34.45 -19.02 8.76
CA GLU A 256 -35.82 -19.54 8.96
C GLU A 256 -36.10 -19.95 10.42
N MET A 257 -35.07 -20.38 11.16
CA MET A 257 -35.21 -20.94 12.51
C MET A 257 -35.65 -19.89 13.54
N ASP A 258 -35.18 -18.65 13.40
CA ASP A 258 -35.38 -17.56 14.36
C ASP A 258 -35.98 -16.28 13.73
N GLY A 259 -36.02 -16.19 12.40
CA GLY A 259 -36.53 -15.03 11.67
C GLY A 259 -35.63 -13.79 11.74
N LEU A 260 -34.38 -13.93 12.18
CA LEU A 260 -33.38 -12.87 12.31
C LEU A 260 -32.49 -12.79 11.07
N TYR A 261 -31.87 -11.62 10.88
CA TYR A 261 -30.95 -11.35 9.80
C TYR A 261 -29.51 -11.71 10.16
N TYR A 262 -28.83 -12.39 9.24
CA TYR A 262 -27.44 -12.81 9.38
C TYR A 262 -26.60 -12.31 8.18
N ILE A 263 -25.31 -12.13 8.41
CA ILE A 263 -24.29 -11.95 7.38
C ILE A 263 -23.25 -13.06 7.56
N CYS A 264 -22.93 -13.75 6.47
CA CYS A 264 -21.92 -14.79 6.46
C CYS A 264 -20.90 -14.55 5.35
N VAL A 265 -19.61 -14.65 5.68
CA VAL A 265 -18.50 -14.47 4.74
C VAL A 265 -17.66 -15.73 4.74
N SER A 266 -17.41 -16.29 3.56
CA SER A 266 -16.57 -17.49 3.43
C SER A 266 -15.10 -17.17 3.21
N HIS A 267 -14.81 -16.13 2.45
CA HIS A 267 -13.43 -15.77 2.14
C HIS A 267 -13.24 -14.25 1.97
N VAL A 268 -12.11 -13.76 2.46
CA VAL A 268 -11.61 -12.40 2.24
C VAL A 268 -10.19 -12.49 1.68
N GLN A 269 -9.93 -11.73 0.62
CA GLN A 269 -8.60 -11.60 0.02
C GLN A 269 -8.29 -10.12 -0.16
N VAL A 270 -7.07 -9.71 0.19
CA VAL A 270 -6.66 -8.30 0.09
C VAL A 270 -5.58 -8.18 -0.95
N VAL A 271 -5.91 -7.63 -2.12
CA VAL A 271 -4.98 -7.54 -3.24
C VAL A 271 -4.22 -6.22 -3.18
N GLY A 272 -2.90 -6.35 -3.10
CA GLY A 272 -2.03 -5.19 -3.02
C GLY A 272 -0.56 -5.56 -3.13
N ARG A 273 0.30 -4.68 -2.65
CA ARG A 273 1.73 -4.87 -2.58
C ARG A 273 2.24 -4.47 -1.18
N PRO A 274 2.73 -5.43 -0.38
CA PRO A 274 3.50 -5.09 0.81
C PRO A 274 4.83 -4.47 0.38
N LEU A 275 5.29 -3.43 1.09
CA LEU A 275 6.58 -2.80 0.81
C LEU A 275 7.74 -3.44 1.58
N LEU A 276 7.45 -4.32 2.54
CA LEU A 276 8.43 -5.25 3.09
C LEU A 276 8.99 -6.16 1.98
N PRO A 277 10.29 -6.52 2.04
CA PRO A 277 11.24 -6.25 3.12
C PRO A 277 11.98 -4.89 2.99
N ALA A 278 11.76 -4.14 1.93
CA ALA A 278 12.49 -2.89 1.65
C ALA A 278 12.11 -1.74 2.58
N PHE A 279 10.81 -1.64 2.90
CA PHE A 279 10.27 -0.60 3.75
C PHE A 279 9.38 -1.18 4.83
N ASP A 280 9.46 -0.57 6.01
CA ASP A 280 8.51 -0.77 7.08
C ASP A 280 8.18 0.57 7.73
N VAL A 281 7.15 0.61 8.57
CA VAL A 281 6.74 1.81 9.27
C VAL A 281 6.50 1.52 10.75
N GLU A 282 6.98 2.42 11.59
CA GLU A 282 6.71 2.40 13.02
C GLU A 282 5.93 3.66 13.40
N ILE A 283 4.76 3.47 14.01
CA ILE A 283 3.89 4.55 14.44
C ILE A 283 4.32 4.98 15.83
N LEU A 284 4.67 6.25 15.98
CA LEU A 284 5.24 6.79 17.20
C LEU A 284 4.16 7.27 18.18
N ASP A 285 3.06 7.79 17.66
CA ASP A 285 2.00 8.37 18.49
C ASP A 285 0.61 8.28 17.84
N PRO A 286 -0.47 8.49 18.63
CA PRO A 286 -1.85 8.50 18.12
C PRO A 286 -2.17 9.63 17.12
N SER A 287 -1.29 10.62 16.96
CA SER A 287 -1.49 11.71 15.98
C SER A 287 -1.19 11.27 14.55
N GLY A 288 -0.69 10.03 14.38
CA GLY A 288 -0.33 9.45 13.08
C GLY A 288 1.11 9.74 12.70
N LYS A 289 1.91 10.36 13.58
CA LYS A 289 3.33 10.55 13.33
C LYS A 289 4.01 9.19 13.26
N CYS A 290 4.67 8.93 12.13
CA CYS A 290 5.34 7.66 11.91
C CYS A 290 6.77 7.84 11.40
N THR A 291 7.57 6.82 11.65
CA THR A 291 8.94 6.69 11.19
C THR A 291 8.98 5.66 10.06
N LEU A 292 9.43 6.09 8.88
CA LEU A 292 9.68 5.18 7.77
C LEU A 292 11.05 4.50 7.97
N LYS A 293 11.06 3.17 8.06
CA LYS A 293 12.27 2.34 8.09
C LYS A 293 12.61 1.90 6.68
N TYR A 294 13.85 2.16 6.26
CA TYR A 294 14.39 1.70 4.98
C TYR A 294 15.53 0.71 5.19
N TYR A 295 15.41 -0.47 4.56
CA TYR A 295 16.38 -1.55 4.62
C TYR A 295 17.10 -1.68 3.28
N GLN A 296 18.39 -1.34 3.28
CA GLN A 296 19.20 -1.20 2.07
C GLN A 296 19.65 -2.55 1.46
N ASP A 297 19.62 -3.64 2.23
CA ASP A 297 20.32 -4.90 1.88
C ASP A 297 19.50 -5.94 1.10
N VAL A 298 18.26 -5.66 0.68
CA VAL A 298 17.39 -6.73 0.13
C VAL A 298 17.48 -6.93 -1.39
N ASP A 299 18.27 -6.10 -2.09
CA ASP A 299 18.48 -6.25 -3.54
C ASP A 299 19.63 -7.23 -3.89
N ASP A 300 20.50 -7.61 -2.95
CA ASP A 300 21.59 -8.57 -3.23
C ASP A 300 21.12 -10.04 -3.23
N CYS A 301 19.99 -10.36 -2.60
CA CYS A 301 19.52 -11.75 -2.48
C CYS A 301 18.45 -12.19 -3.50
N LEU A 302 17.79 -11.28 -4.22
CA LEU A 302 16.75 -11.65 -5.18
C LEU A 302 17.28 -11.99 -6.59
N HIS A 303 18.60 -11.90 -6.81
CA HIS A 303 19.25 -12.25 -8.09
C HIS A 303 20.34 -13.34 -8.00
N SER A 304 20.69 -13.85 -6.81
CA SER A 304 21.61 -14.99 -6.70
C SER A 304 20.87 -16.32 -6.67
N THR A 305 20.33 -16.71 -7.82
CA THR A 305 20.08 -18.12 -8.11
C THR A 305 20.50 -18.39 -9.54
N LYS A 306 21.83 -18.49 -9.74
CA LYS A 306 22.50 -19.41 -10.66
C LYS A 306 24.02 -19.21 -10.62
N SER A 307 24.69 -20.34 -10.82
CA SER A 307 26.12 -20.62 -11.01
C SER A 307 27.05 -20.51 -9.80
N SER A 308 27.33 -21.70 -9.27
CA SER A 308 28.60 -22.09 -8.66
C SER A 308 29.75 -21.97 -9.67
N GLU A 309 30.94 -21.73 -9.12
CA GLU A 309 32.30 -21.79 -9.67
C GLU A 309 32.89 -20.53 -10.33
N GLY A 310 34.00 -20.07 -9.75
CA GLY A 310 35.04 -19.29 -10.42
C GLY A 310 35.42 -17.98 -9.72
N GLU A 311 36.42 -18.04 -8.84
CA GLU A 311 37.10 -16.85 -8.31
C GLU A 311 37.71 -16.01 -9.44
N THR A 312 37.53 -14.68 -9.42
CA THR A 312 38.63 -13.68 -9.36
C THR A 312 38.13 -12.24 -9.59
N SER A 313 38.65 -11.35 -8.73
CA SER A 313 38.77 -9.89 -8.87
C SER A 313 37.49 -9.04 -8.91
N SER A 314 37.38 -8.17 -7.89
CA SER A 314 36.37 -7.12 -7.79
C SER A 314 36.51 -6.07 -8.91
N PRO A 315 35.37 -5.62 -9.47
CA PRO A 315 35.20 -4.19 -9.69
C PRO A 315 33.81 -3.67 -9.26
N SER A 316 33.84 -2.69 -8.35
CA SER A 316 32.87 -1.59 -8.16
C SER A 316 31.36 -1.91 -8.21
N ARG A 317 30.79 -2.11 -7.02
CA ARG A 317 29.35 -2.17 -6.66
C ARG A 317 28.48 -0.97 -7.12
N PHE A 318 29.06 0.06 -7.76
CA PHE A 318 28.38 1.33 -8.07
C PHE A 318 27.80 1.45 -9.49
N ARG A 319 28.20 0.61 -10.46
CA ARG A 319 27.83 0.88 -11.87
C ARG A 319 26.47 0.33 -12.31
N PHE A 320 25.95 -0.71 -11.66
CA PHE A 320 24.71 -1.35 -12.11
C PHE A 320 23.42 -0.66 -11.62
N PHE A 321 23.47 0.11 -10.53
CA PHE A 321 22.29 0.79 -9.97
C PHE A 321 21.92 2.10 -10.69
N THR A 322 22.90 2.78 -11.29
CA THR A 322 22.68 4.08 -11.96
C THR A 322 21.80 3.96 -13.22
N THR A 323 21.76 2.80 -13.86
CA THR A 323 21.01 2.59 -15.11
C THR A 323 19.52 2.44 -14.88
N SER A 324 19.10 1.90 -13.72
CA SER A 324 17.69 1.68 -13.38
C SER A 324 17.03 2.96 -12.84
N ILE A 325 17.75 3.78 -12.08
CA ILE A 325 17.26 5.06 -11.53
C ILE A 325 16.98 6.07 -12.65
N ARG A 326 17.77 6.07 -13.73
CA ARG A 326 17.60 6.99 -14.88
C ARG A 326 16.23 6.92 -15.57
N GLY A 327 15.61 5.75 -15.64
CA GLY A 327 14.25 5.61 -16.21
C GLY A 327 13.18 6.24 -15.32
N TRP A 328 13.37 6.15 -14.00
CA TRP A 328 12.49 6.78 -13.02
C TRP A 328 12.65 8.30 -13.01
N GLU A 329 13.88 8.82 -13.09
CA GLU A 329 14.14 10.26 -13.19
C GLU A 329 13.32 10.93 -14.31
N GLN A 330 13.27 10.30 -15.50
CA GLN A 330 12.48 10.78 -16.62
C GLN A 330 10.97 10.72 -16.35
N MET A 331 10.49 9.66 -15.68
CA MET A 331 9.07 9.54 -15.29
C MET A 331 8.69 10.62 -14.27
N ILE A 332 9.50 10.87 -13.25
CA ILE A 332 9.26 11.92 -12.24
C ILE A 332 9.16 13.30 -12.90
N MET A 333 10.09 13.61 -13.81
CA MET A 333 10.08 14.87 -14.55
C MET A 333 8.82 14.99 -15.42
N ASN A 334 8.42 13.94 -16.14
CA ASN A 334 7.22 13.97 -16.98
C ASN A 334 5.92 14.12 -16.15
N THR A 335 5.85 13.49 -14.97
CA THR A 335 4.67 13.56 -14.10
C THR A 335 4.56 14.90 -13.37
N LEU A 336 5.66 15.52 -12.97
CA LEU A 336 5.65 16.82 -12.28
C LEU A 336 5.48 18.01 -13.22
N PHE A 337 6.07 17.96 -14.43
CA PHE A 337 6.04 19.06 -15.40
C PHE A 337 4.95 18.92 -16.48
N GLY A 338 4.20 17.82 -16.48
CA GLY A 338 3.09 17.58 -17.41
C GLY A 338 3.55 17.17 -18.81
N ALA A 339 2.84 16.22 -19.43
CA ALA A 339 2.98 15.93 -20.84
C ALA A 339 2.44 17.11 -21.67
N GLY A 340 3.30 18.04 -22.08
CA GLY A 340 2.84 19.21 -22.81
C GLY A 340 3.92 20.20 -23.23
N ALA A 341 4.79 19.79 -24.15
CA ALA A 341 5.43 20.68 -25.13
C ALA A 341 5.91 19.84 -26.32
N VAL A 342 4.97 19.22 -27.04
CA VAL A 342 5.20 18.93 -28.46
C VAL A 342 5.17 20.29 -29.13
N VAL A 343 6.35 20.83 -29.42
CA VAL A 343 6.49 21.94 -30.38
C VAL A 343 6.11 21.32 -31.72
N VAL A 344 4.87 21.55 -32.14
CA VAL A 344 4.48 21.44 -33.53
C VAL A 344 5.26 22.56 -34.23
N ASN A 345 6.26 22.18 -35.02
CA ASN A 345 6.81 23.09 -36.02
C ASN A 345 5.71 23.23 -37.08
N ASP A 346 4.92 24.30 -36.99
CA ASP A 346 4.16 24.79 -38.13
C ASP A 346 5.19 25.37 -39.10
N ASP A 347 5.51 24.58 -40.13
CA ASP A 347 6.25 25.03 -41.32
C ASP A 347 5.30 24.90 -42.52
N ASP A 348 4.27 25.76 -42.54
CA ASP A 348 3.48 26.05 -43.73
C ASP A 348 3.88 27.46 -44.21
N SER A 349 4.89 27.49 -45.08
CA SER A 349 5.23 28.66 -45.87
C SER A 349 4.57 28.50 -47.25
N ASP A 350 3.39 29.11 -47.41
CA ASP A 350 2.75 29.32 -48.71
C ASP A 350 3.56 30.35 -49.52
N ASP A 351 4.33 29.90 -50.51
CA ASP A 351 4.88 30.78 -51.55
C ASP A 351 3.89 30.88 -52.73
N GLU A 352 3.09 31.93 -52.69
CA GLU A 352 2.39 32.51 -53.83
C GLU A 352 3.38 33.32 -54.69
N PHE A 353 3.54 32.98 -55.97
CA PHE A 353 4.18 33.87 -56.95
C PHE A 353 3.17 34.27 -58.05
N PRO A 354 3.00 35.58 -58.30
CA PRO A 354 2.16 36.08 -59.38
C PRO A 354 2.97 36.28 -60.69
N ALA A 355 2.36 35.88 -61.81
CA ALA A 355 2.33 36.54 -63.13
C ALA A 355 2.09 35.50 -64.25
#